data_AF-A0A4R4G4S0-F1
#
_entry.id   AF-A0A4R4G4S0-F1
#
_cell.length_a   1.000
_cell.length_b   1.000
_cell.length_c   1.000
_cell.angle_alpha   90.00
_cell.angle_beta   90.00
_cell.angle_gamma   90.00
#
_symmetry.space_group_name_H-M   'P 1'
#
loop_
_entity.id
_entity.type
_entity.pdbx_description
1 polymer ?
#
loop_
_entity_poly.entity_id
_entity_poly.type
_entity_poly.pdbx_seq_one_letter_code
_entity_poly.pdbx_strand_id
1 'polypeptide(L)'
;MRNFIEAFELAGSSNSEICSCGKIYYDVSDLNDFEDGELESYESNPKAVACDHSIGLLVFEGKEYVQNCECWKFRANQIMDFIDSHNSGIAAYINTERKRKIAEAAAMPLVS
;
A
#
# COMPACT_ATOMS: atom_id res chain seq x y z
N MET A 1 -9.28 9.31 -6.35
CA MET A 1 -8.74 7.93 -6.32
C MET A 1 -7.34 7.82 -6.93
N ARG A 2 -7.11 8.27 -8.18
CA ARG A 2 -5.76 8.20 -8.81
C ARG A 2 -4.64 8.78 -7.92
N ASN A 3 -4.79 10.02 -7.46
CA ASN A 3 -3.80 10.67 -6.58
C ASN A 3 -3.56 9.91 -5.27
N PHE A 4 -4.56 9.17 -4.77
CA PHE A 4 -4.44 8.38 -3.55
C PHE A 4 -3.60 7.13 -3.82
N ILE A 5 -3.87 6.42 -4.92
CA ILE A 5 -3.06 5.28 -5.36
C ILE A 5 -1.61 5.75 -5.53
N GLU A 6 -1.36 6.78 -6.34
CA GLU A 6 0.00 7.29 -6.59
C GLU A 6 0.74 7.72 -5.31
N ALA A 7 0.02 8.19 -4.28
CA ALA A 7 0.63 8.62 -3.02
C ALA A 7 0.95 7.47 -2.04
N PHE A 8 0.24 6.35 -2.15
CA PHE A 8 0.33 5.22 -1.20
C PHE A 8 0.75 3.90 -1.85
N GLU A 9 1.01 3.89 -3.15
CA GLU A 9 1.51 2.73 -3.88
C GLU A 9 2.93 2.38 -3.43
N LEU A 10 3.15 1.10 -3.14
CA LEU A 10 4.46 0.58 -2.81
C LEU A 10 5.21 0.26 -4.11
N ALA A 11 6.46 0.71 -4.22
CA ALA A 11 7.31 0.36 -5.35
C ALA A 11 7.77 -1.10 -5.23
N GLY A 12 7.37 -1.93 -6.19
CA GLY A 12 7.74 -3.35 -6.28
C GLY A 12 6.58 -4.20 -6.76
N SER A 13 6.88 -5.34 -7.39
CA SER A 13 5.90 -6.36 -7.75
C SER A 13 6.32 -7.70 -7.16
N SER A 14 5.39 -8.38 -6.52
CA SER A 14 5.52 -9.79 -6.13
C SER A 14 4.59 -10.64 -7.00
N ASN A 15 4.92 -11.93 -7.10
CA ASN A 15 4.11 -12.92 -7.81
C ASN A 15 2.90 -13.36 -6.99
N SER A 16 2.96 -13.16 -5.66
CA SER A 16 1.82 -13.34 -4.78
C SER A 16 1.86 -12.37 -3.60
N GLU A 17 0.67 -11.94 -3.15
CA GLU A 17 0.52 -11.03 -2.02
C GLU A 17 -0.72 -11.33 -1.19
N ILE A 18 -0.64 -11.01 0.10
CA ILE A 18 -1.77 -11.13 1.03
C ILE A 18 -2.31 -9.75 1.34
N CYS A 19 -3.55 -9.48 0.91
CA CYS A 19 -4.25 -8.26 1.23
C CYS A 19 -4.63 -8.23 2.72
N SER A 20 -4.69 -7.05 3.35
CA SER A 20 -5.11 -6.88 4.75
C SER A 20 -6.47 -7.53 5.12
N CYS A 21 -7.36 -7.79 4.16
CA CYS A 21 -8.61 -8.54 4.40
C CYS A 21 -8.43 -10.07 4.46
N GLY A 22 -7.21 -10.57 4.27
CA GLY A 22 -6.86 -11.99 4.28
C GLY A 22 -7.06 -12.72 2.96
N LYS A 23 -7.36 -12.01 1.86
CA LYS A 23 -7.36 -12.59 0.51
C LYS A 23 -5.94 -12.67 -0.03
N ILE A 24 -5.66 -13.74 -0.75
CA ILE A 24 -4.38 -13.95 -1.44
C ILE A 24 -4.59 -13.61 -2.91
N TYR A 25 -3.69 -12.83 -3.49
CA TYR A 25 -3.68 -12.52 -4.91
C TYR A 25 -2.40 -13.08 -5.50
N TYR A 26 -2.48 -13.73 -6.66
CA TYR A 26 -1.32 -14.32 -7.32
C TYR A 26 -1.40 -14.14 -8.83
N ASP A 27 -0.25 -13.91 -9.45
CA ASP A 27 -0.11 -13.64 -10.89
C ASP A 27 0.07 -14.95 -11.66
N VAL A 28 -0.85 -15.27 -12.57
CA VAL A 28 -0.80 -16.47 -13.43
C VAL A 28 -0.26 -16.18 -14.83
N SER A 29 0.32 -15.00 -15.06
CA SER A 29 0.86 -14.61 -16.37
C SER A 29 2.14 -15.37 -16.74
N ASP A 30 2.94 -15.81 -15.75
CA ASP A 30 4.04 -16.75 -15.93
C ASP A 30 3.92 -17.92 -14.94
N LEU A 31 3.54 -19.09 -15.45
CA LEU A 31 3.37 -20.29 -14.61
C LEU A 31 4.70 -20.89 -14.13
N ASN A 32 5.84 -20.45 -14.67
CA ASN A 32 7.16 -20.92 -14.24
C ASN A 32 7.62 -20.28 -12.93
N ASP A 33 6.88 -19.29 -12.42
CA ASP A 33 7.19 -18.57 -11.19
C ASP A 33 6.75 -19.30 -9.91
N PHE A 34 6.02 -20.41 -10.06
CA PHE A 34 5.48 -21.18 -8.94
C PHE A 34 6.38 -22.36 -8.60
N GLU A 35 6.57 -22.60 -7.30
CA GLU A 35 7.21 -23.83 -6.82
C GLU A 35 6.26 -25.04 -6.94
N ASP A 36 6.82 -26.25 -6.95
CA ASP A 36 6.05 -27.50 -7.00
C ASP A 36 4.97 -27.54 -5.90
N GLY A 37 3.69 -27.59 -6.28
CA GLY A 37 2.55 -27.64 -5.36
C GLY A 37 2.02 -26.27 -4.90
N GLU A 38 2.70 -25.17 -5.24
CA GLU A 38 2.31 -23.83 -4.83
C GLU A 38 1.04 -23.36 -5.56
N LEU A 39 0.99 -23.55 -6.88
CA LEU A 39 -0.17 -23.18 -7.69
C LEU A 39 -1.43 -23.94 -7.25
N GLU A 40 -1.32 -25.25 -7.02
CA GLU A 40 -2.44 -26.08 -6.54
C GLU A 40 -2.91 -25.65 -5.13
N SER A 41 -1.99 -25.19 -4.28
CA SER A 41 -2.30 -24.63 -2.97
C SER A 41 -3.14 -23.34 -3.11
N TYR A 42 -2.82 -22.47 -4.07
CA TYR A 42 -3.64 -21.29 -4.35
C TYR A 42 -4.99 -21.66 -4.98
N GLU A 43 -5.02 -22.54 -5.98
CA GLU A 43 -6.26 -22.96 -6.65
C GLU A 43 -7.27 -23.64 -5.70
N SER A 44 -6.77 -24.34 -4.69
CA SER A 44 -7.61 -24.98 -3.66
C SER A 44 -8.05 -24.04 -2.53
N ASN A 45 -7.50 -22.83 -2.44
CA ASN A 45 -7.79 -21.88 -1.39
C ASN A 45 -8.95 -20.94 -1.75
N PRO A 46 -10.09 -20.95 -1.03
CA PRO A 46 -11.25 -20.12 -1.35
C PRO A 46 -11.03 -18.61 -1.16
N LYS A 47 -9.90 -18.21 -0.57
CA LYS A 47 -9.51 -16.80 -0.41
C LYS A 47 -8.48 -16.34 -1.45
N ALA A 48 -7.98 -17.25 -2.29
CA ALA A 48 -7.03 -16.92 -3.33
C ALA A 48 -7.75 -16.40 -4.59
N VAL A 49 -7.10 -15.45 -5.28
CA VAL A 49 -7.62 -14.77 -6.47
C VAL A 49 -6.52 -14.72 -7.51
N ALA A 50 -6.69 -15.46 -8.61
CA ALA A 50 -5.79 -15.40 -9.76
C ALA A 50 -5.92 -14.05 -10.47
N CYS A 51 -4.78 -13.47 -10.86
CA CYS A 51 -4.67 -12.25 -11.66
C CYS A 51 -3.82 -12.54 -12.89
N ASP A 52 -4.13 -11.92 -14.02
CA ASP A 52 -3.38 -12.04 -15.28
C ASP A 52 -2.34 -10.92 -15.45
N HIS A 53 -1.89 -10.35 -14.34
CA HIS A 53 -0.98 -9.21 -14.29
C HIS A 53 -0.35 -9.08 -12.89
N SER A 54 0.71 -8.27 -12.82
CA SER A 54 1.46 -8.06 -11.58
C SER A 54 0.60 -7.48 -10.45
N ILE A 55 0.90 -7.92 -9.22
CA ILE A 55 0.12 -7.53 -8.04
C ILE A 55 0.66 -6.21 -7.47
N GLY A 56 -0.12 -5.14 -7.62
CA GLY A 56 0.16 -3.83 -7.01
C GLY A 56 -0.28 -3.76 -5.55
N LEU A 57 0.52 -3.08 -4.71
CA LEU A 57 0.26 -2.88 -3.28
C LEU A 57 0.05 -1.41 -2.93
N LEU A 58 -0.88 -1.16 -2.00
CA LEU A 58 -1.10 0.12 -1.35
C LEU A 58 -0.78 -0.01 0.15
N VAL A 59 -0.01 0.92 0.70
CA VAL A 59 0.32 0.96 2.13
C VAL A 59 -0.22 2.23 2.76
N PHE A 60 -1.20 2.09 3.66
CA PHE A 60 -1.71 3.22 4.45
C PHE A 60 -2.26 2.74 5.80
N GLU A 61 -2.26 3.63 6.79
CA GLU A 61 -2.66 3.32 8.18
C GLU A 61 -1.93 2.10 8.79
N GLY A 62 -0.69 1.85 8.36
CA GLY A 62 0.13 0.71 8.80
C GLY A 62 -0.35 -0.65 8.27
N LYS A 63 -1.15 -0.67 7.19
CA LYS A 63 -1.68 -1.87 6.56
C LYS A 63 -1.33 -1.90 5.07
N GLU A 64 -1.16 -3.12 4.56
CA GLU A 64 -0.93 -3.41 3.16
C GLU A 64 -2.19 -3.94 2.50
N TYR A 65 -2.52 -3.38 1.36
CA TYR A 65 -3.71 -3.72 0.59
C TYR A 65 -3.31 -4.02 -0.84
N VAL A 66 -3.81 -5.13 -1.39
CA VAL A 66 -3.71 -5.35 -2.83
C VAL A 66 -4.60 -4.35 -3.55
N GLN A 67 -4.05 -3.63 -4.53
CA GLN A 67 -4.72 -2.56 -5.27
C GLN A 67 -6.03 -3.03 -5.91
N ASN A 68 -6.05 -4.26 -6.42
CA ASN A 68 -7.23 -4.88 -7.03
C ASN A 68 -8.28 -5.36 -6.03
N CYS A 69 -7.99 -5.29 -4.73
CA CYS A 69 -8.95 -5.64 -3.71
C CYS A 69 -9.91 -4.47 -3.44
N GLU A 70 -11.22 -4.73 -3.38
CA GLU A 70 -12.19 -3.67 -3.07
C GLU A 70 -12.17 -3.25 -1.59
N CYS A 71 -11.57 -4.04 -0.70
CA CYS A 71 -11.70 -3.84 0.75
C CYS A 71 -11.09 -2.53 1.28
N TRP A 72 -10.13 -1.96 0.56
CA TRP A 72 -9.44 -0.74 0.97
C TRP A 72 -10.20 0.54 0.57
N LYS A 73 -11.05 0.46 -0.47
CA LYS A 73 -11.67 1.65 -1.10
C LYS A 73 -12.57 2.43 -0.16
N PHE A 74 -13.37 1.73 0.66
CA PHE A 74 -14.24 2.40 1.62
C PHE A 74 -13.42 3.24 2.60
N ARG A 75 -12.32 2.68 3.13
CA ARG A 75 -11.47 3.39 4.08
C ARG A 75 -10.70 4.52 3.40
N ALA A 76 -10.16 4.30 2.21
CA ALA A 76 -9.49 5.35 1.44
C ALA A 76 -10.41 6.53 1.13
N ASN A 77 -11.69 6.29 0.83
CA ASN A 77 -12.66 7.38 0.64
C ASN A 77 -12.81 8.21 1.92
N GLN A 78 -12.95 7.59 3.09
CA GLN A 78 -13.01 8.33 4.35
C GLN A 78 -11.75 9.18 4.61
N ILE A 79 -10.57 8.67 4.24
CA ILE A 79 -9.32 9.40 4.37
C ILE A 79 -9.28 10.57 3.38
N MET A 80 -9.67 10.36 2.12
CA MET A 80 -9.75 11.43 1.13
C MET A 80 -10.72 12.52 1.57
N ASP A 81 -11.92 12.17 2.05
CA ASP A 81 -12.90 13.13 2.55
C ASP A 81 -12.36 13.93 3.74
N PHE A 82 -11.65 13.29 4.66
CA PHE A 82 -10.96 13.96 5.76
C PHE A 82 -9.89 14.94 5.27
N ILE A 83 -9.05 14.52 4.31
CA ILE A 83 -8.01 15.36 3.73
C ILE A 83 -8.61 16.58 3.03
N ASP A 84 -9.63 16.37 2.21
CA ASP A 84 -10.26 17.43 1.42
C ASP A 84 -10.95 18.46 2.33
N SER A 85 -11.64 18.00 3.38
CA SER A 85 -12.33 18.87 4.34
C SER A 85 -11.38 19.63 5.28
N HIS A 86 -10.13 19.20 5.43
CA HIS A 86 -9.15 19.80 6.35
C HIS A 86 -7.84 20.24 5.66
N ASN A 87 -7.87 20.39 4.33
CA ASN A 87 -6.67 20.53 3.51
C ASN A 87 -5.69 21.62 3.99
N SER A 88 -6.21 22.80 4.35
CA SER A 88 -5.43 23.94 4.82
C SER A 88 -4.80 23.70 6.17
N GLY A 89 -5.53 23.08 7.10
CA GLY A 89 -5.02 22.69 8.42
C GLY A 89 -3.95 21.62 8.33
N ILE A 90 -4.17 20.59 7.50
CA ILE A 90 -3.19 19.52 7.24
C ILE A 90 -1.93 20.09 6.62
N ALA A 91 -2.05 20.97 5.61
CA ALA A 91 -0.90 21.61 4.98
C ALA A 91 -0.12 22.50 5.97
N ALA A 92 -0.81 23.27 6.82
CA ALA A 92 -0.18 24.08 7.86
C ALA A 92 0.59 23.23 8.88
N TYR A 93 0.00 22.11 9.31
CA TYR A 93 0.63 21.16 10.22
C TYR A 93 1.88 20.53 9.59
N ILE A 94 1.79 19.97 8.38
CA ILE A 94 2.93 19.35 7.67
C ILE A 94 4.09 20.34 7.51
N ASN A 95 3.79 21.59 7.13
CA ASN A 95 4.81 22.63 7.00
C ASN A 95 5.46 22.99 8.34
N THR A 96 4.69 23.02 9.43
CA THR A 96 5.22 23.30 10.77
C THR A 96 6.11 22.16 11.26
N GLU A 97 5.67 20.91 11.10
CA GLU A 97 6.45 19.73 11.46
C GLU A 97 7.72 19.60 10.63
N ARG A 98 7.67 19.95 9.34
CA ARG A 98 8.86 20.02 8.49
C ARG A 98 9.89 21.01 9.07
N LYS A 99 9.47 22.20 9.47
CA LYS A 99 10.35 23.21 10.08
C LYS A 99 10.97 22.70 11.38
N ARG A 100 10.16 22.06 12.25
CA ARG A 100 10.63 21.47 13.51
C ARG A 100 11.72 20.41 13.26
N LYS A 101 11.48 19.47 12.35
CA LYS A 101 12.44 18.40 12.02
C LYS A 101 13.75 18.91 11.44
N ILE A 102 13.70 19.96 10.61
CA ILE A 102 14.92 20.61 10.08
C ILE A 102 15.72 21.26 11.22
N ALA A 103 15.05 21.96 12.14
CA ALA A 103 15.71 22.59 13.29
C ALA A 103 16.34 21.54 14.23
N GLU A 104 15.65 20.42 14.48
CA GLU A 104 16.17 19.31 15.28
C GLU A 104 17.42 18.69 14.65
N ALA A 105 17.37 18.41 13.35
CA ALA A 105 18.53 17.86 12.63
C ALA A 105 19.73 18.82 12.64
N ALA A 106 19.51 20.14 12.54
CA ALA A 106 20.58 21.14 12.60
C ALA A 106 21.18 21.30 14.02
N ALA A 107 20.42 20.97 15.06
CA ALA A 107 20.86 21.03 16.45
C ALA A 107 21.59 19.75 16.92
N MET A 108 21.58 18.68 16.12
CA MET A 108 22.31 17.45 16.46
C MET A 108 23.82 17.69 16.33
N PRO A 109 24.61 17.47 17.41
CA PRO A 109 26.06 17.60 17.34
C PRO A 109 26.62 16.58 16.34
N LEU A 110 27.55 17.03 15.50
CA LEU A 110 28.33 16.13 14.65
C LEU A 110 29.08 15.16 15.57
N VAL A 111 28.66 13.90 15.59
CA VAL A 111 29.44 12.83 16.19
C VAL A 111 30.63 12.62 15.26
N SER A 112 31.76 13.24 15.61
CA SER A 112 33.06 13.06 14.97
C SER A 112 33.75 11.80 15.46
#